data_AF-A0A957WQA9-F1
#
_entry.id   AF-A0A957WQA9-F1
#
_cell.length_a   1.000
_cell.length_b   1.000
_cell.length_c   1.000
_cell.angle_alpha   90.00
_cell.angle_beta   90.00
_cell.angle_gamma   90.00
#
_symmetry.space_group_name_H-M   'P 1'
#
loop_
_entity.id
_entity.type
_entity.pdbx_description
1 polymer ?
#
loop_
_entity_poly.entity_id
_entity_poly.type
_entity_poly.pdbx_seq_one_letter_code
_entity_poly.pdbx_strand_id
1 'polypeptide(L)'
;PFEKSPQKKLNPLQQLTYFGLLNVLLPLQIITGVLIWGMQTWPQLAHSLGGLPVLAPIHSLIAWLLASFIIMHVYLTTTGHKPLGGIQAMMDGWDEVEVNGNSAVADNEEINQT
;
A
#
# COMPACT_ATOMS: atom_id res chain seq x y z
N PRO A 1 -18.05 -13.25 13.28
CA PRO A 1 -17.00 -12.80 14.22
C PRO A 1 -15.69 -13.57 13.92
N PHE A 2 -14.72 -12.91 13.26
CA PHE A 2 -13.43 -13.52 12.90
C PHE A 2 -12.36 -13.07 13.88
N GLU A 3 -11.67 -14.03 14.47
CA GLU A 3 -10.61 -13.83 15.45
C GLU A 3 -9.34 -13.26 14.79
N LYS A 4 -8.80 -12.18 15.37
CA LYS A 4 -7.50 -11.61 14.99
C LYS A 4 -6.39 -12.43 15.62
N SER A 5 -5.86 -13.41 14.88
CA SER A 5 -4.61 -14.08 15.23
C SER A 5 -3.39 -13.22 14.83
N PRO A 6 -2.32 -13.12 15.65
CA PRO A 6 -1.10 -12.32 15.40
C PRO A 6 -0.33 -12.66 14.11
N GLN A 7 -0.70 -13.76 13.45
CA GLN A 7 -0.04 -14.32 12.26
C GLN A 7 -0.64 -13.84 10.93
N LYS A 8 -1.72 -13.04 10.96
CA LYS A 8 -2.32 -12.41 9.76
C LYS A 8 -2.26 -10.89 9.87
N LYS A 9 -1.05 -10.34 9.86
CA LYS A 9 -0.77 -8.91 10.12
C LYS A 9 -1.23 -7.93 9.04
N LEU A 10 -1.58 -8.39 7.83
CA LEU A 10 -1.99 -7.49 6.74
C LEU A 10 -3.19 -8.05 5.98
N ASN A 11 -4.15 -7.18 5.67
CA ASN A 11 -5.29 -7.51 4.83
C ASN A 11 -4.76 -7.95 3.45
N PRO A 12 -5.06 -9.17 2.96
CA PRO A 12 -4.52 -9.67 1.69
C PRO A 12 -4.77 -8.72 0.51
N LEU A 13 -5.87 -7.96 0.58
CA LEU A 13 -6.20 -6.93 -0.39
C LEU A 13 -5.18 -5.78 -0.40
N GLN A 14 -4.70 -5.33 0.77
CA GLN A 14 -3.69 -4.27 0.87
C GLN A 14 -2.33 -4.72 0.33
N GLN A 15 -1.90 -5.95 0.63
CA GLN A 15 -0.61 -6.47 0.17
C GLN A 15 -0.57 -6.61 -1.37
N LEU A 16 -1.65 -7.13 -1.96
CA LEU A 16 -1.78 -7.21 -3.43
C LEU A 16 -1.77 -5.81 -4.06
N THR A 17 -2.42 -4.85 -3.41
CA THR A 17 -2.47 -3.47 -3.86
C THR A 17 -1.08 -2.82 -3.85
N TYR A 18 -0.32 -2.95 -2.75
CA TYR A 18 1.06 -2.45 -2.69
C TYR A 18 1.96 -3.12 -3.73
N PHE A 19 1.86 -4.44 -3.88
CA PHE A 19 2.64 -5.17 -4.89
C PHE A 19 2.35 -4.65 -6.31
N GLY A 20 1.07 -4.59 -6.69
CA GLY A 20 0.66 -4.10 -8.00
C GLY A 20 1.04 -2.64 -8.23
N LEU A 21 0.91 -1.77 -7.22
CA LEU A 21 1.23 -0.36 -7.37
C LEU A 21 2.74 -0.11 -7.54
N LEU A 22 3.56 -0.65 -6.63
CA LEU A 22 5.00 -0.41 -6.60
C LEU A 22 5.74 -1.18 -7.69
N ASN A 23 5.34 -2.41 -8.00
CA ASN A 23 6.09 -3.26 -8.94
C ASN A 23 5.53 -3.23 -10.37
N VAL A 24 4.30 -2.74 -10.56
CA VAL A 24 3.67 -2.71 -11.90
C VAL A 24 3.27 -1.29 -12.28
N LEU A 25 2.37 -0.67 -11.54
CA LEU A 25 1.73 0.58 -11.97
C LEU A 25 2.71 1.76 -12.01
N LEU A 26 3.55 1.94 -10.98
CA LEU A 26 4.57 2.99 -10.94
C LEU A 26 5.67 2.80 -12.00
N PRO A 27 6.31 1.61 -12.14
CA PRO A 27 7.29 1.40 -13.19
C PRO A 27 6.72 1.64 -14.59
N LEU A 28 5.49 1.21 -14.83
CA LEU A 28 4.83 1.36 -16.14
C LEU A 28 4.48 2.84 -16.42
N GLN A 29 4.09 3.62 -15.41
CA GLN A 29 3.94 5.07 -15.51
C GLN A 29 5.26 5.76 -15.89
N ILE A 30 6.37 5.36 -15.26
CA ILE A 30 7.71 5.91 -15.55
C ILE A 30 8.14 5.55 -16.96
N ILE A 31 8.05 4.27 -17.35
CA ILE A 31 8.45 3.79 -18.68
C ILE A 31 7.67 4.54 -19.77
N THR A 32 6.35 4.64 -19.64
CA THR A 32 5.52 5.37 -20.62
C THR A 32 5.86 6.86 -20.69
N GLY A 33 6.16 7.50 -19.55
CA GLY A 33 6.60 8.90 -19.51
C GLY A 33 7.97 9.12 -20.17
N VAL A 34 8.93 8.23 -19.89
CA VAL A 34 10.27 8.25 -20.51
C VAL A 34 10.18 8.00 -22.01
N LEU A 35 9.33 7.10 -22.47
CA LEU A 35 9.10 6.87 -23.90
C LEU A 35 8.47 8.08 -24.58
N ILE A 36 7.52 8.76 -23.91
CA ILE A 36 6.91 9.97 -24.44
C ILE A 36 7.95 11.10 -24.56
N TRP A 37 8.75 11.31 -23.52
CA TRP A 37 9.83 12.30 -23.51
C TRP A 37 10.92 11.96 -24.55
N GLY A 38 11.29 10.69 -24.65
CA GLY A 38 12.29 10.17 -25.56
C GLY A 38 11.86 10.15 -27.03
N MET A 39 10.60 10.42 -27.38
CA MET A 39 10.16 10.49 -28.79
C MET A 39 10.93 11.51 -29.60
N GLN A 40 11.30 12.63 -28.97
CA GLN A 40 12.03 13.68 -29.66
C GLN A 40 13.50 13.29 -29.91
N THR A 41 14.06 12.41 -29.09
CA THR A 41 15.45 11.94 -29.22
C THR A 41 15.55 10.67 -30.07
N TRP A 42 14.61 9.72 -29.92
CA TRP A 42 14.60 8.42 -30.58
C TRP A 42 13.22 8.11 -31.20
N PRO A 43 12.86 8.80 -32.30
CA PRO A 43 11.54 8.66 -32.91
C PRO A 43 11.27 7.23 -33.43
N GLN A 44 12.29 6.49 -33.90
CA GLN A 44 12.07 5.13 -34.41
C GLN A 44 11.57 4.17 -33.33
N LEU A 45 12.15 4.24 -32.13
CA LEU A 45 11.77 3.37 -31.02
C LEU A 45 10.32 3.64 -30.59
N ALA A 46 9.96 4.90 -30.44
CA ALA A 46 8.62 5.25 -30.02
C ALA A 46 7.55 4.96 -31.09
N HIS A 47 7.86 5.18 -32.37
CA HIS A 47 6.97 4.80 -33.46
C HIS A 47 6.75 3.28 -33.52
N SER A 48 7.77 2.47 -33.21
CA SER A 48 7.62 1.00 -33.15
C SER A 48 6.65 0.53 -32.05
N LEU A 49 6.50 1.32 -30.99
CA LEU A 49 5.58 1.07 -29.87
C LEU A 49 4.19 1.71 -30.08
N GLY A 50 3.92 2.29 -31.26
CA GLY A 50 2.64 2.90 -31.62
C GLY A 50 2.61 4.44 -31.59
N GLY A 51 3.71 5.08 -31.20
CA GLY A 51 3.87 6.54 -31.20
C GLY A 51 2.95 7.29 -30.24
N LEU A 52 2.91 8.62 -30.37
CA LEU A 52 2.06 9.51 -29.55
C LEU A 52 0.60 9.06 -29.44
N PRO A 53 -0.09 8.66 -30.52
CA PRO A 53 -1.52 8.33 -30.46
C PRO A 53 -1.85 7.14 -29.56
N VAL A 54 -0.89 6.25 -29.32
CA VAL A 54 -1.07 5.06 -28.46
C VAL A 54 -0.47 5.31 -27.08
N LEU A 55 0.75 5.85 -27.01
CA LEU A 55 1.45 6.06 -25.74
C LEU A 55 0.77 7.12 -24.86
N ALA A 56 0.28 8.22 -25.44
CA ALA A 56 -0.36 9.29 -24.68
C ALA A 56 -1.62 8.85 -23.94
N PRO A 57 -2.63 8.21 -24.57
CA PRO A 57 -3.82 7.76 -23.84
C PRO A 57 -3.49 6.66 -22.82
N ILE A 58 -2.51 5.78 -23.10
CA ILE A 58 -2.07 4.77 -22.13
C ILE A 58 -1.46 5.45 -20.88
N HIS A 59 -0.53 6.38 -21.07
CA HIS A 59 0.09 7.12 -19.97
C HIS A 59 -0.94 7.92 -19.17
N SER A 60 -1.90 8.57 -19.84
CA SER A 60 -2.99 9.28 -19.16
C SER A 60 -3.89 8.33 -18.37
N LEU A 61 -4.23 7.15 -18.91
CA LEU A 61 -5.06 6.16 -18.22
C LEU A 61 -4.37 5.67 -16.94
N ILE A 62 -3.08 5.34 -17.01
CA ILE A 62 -2.31 4.89 -15.85
C ILE A 62 -2.18 6.02 -14.82
N ALA A 63 -1.97 7.26 -15.26
CA ALA A 63 -1.93 8.43 -14.38
C ALA A 63 -3.26 8.63 -13.63
N TRP A 64 -4.40 8.47 -14.32
CA TRP A 64 -5.73 8.53 -13.68
C TRP A 64 -5.95 7.40 -12.68
N LEU A 65 -5.52 6.18 -13.00
CA LEU A 65 -5.56 5.06 -12.05
C LEU A 65 -4.73 5.36 -10.80
N LEU A 66 -3.50 5.86 -10.98
CA LEU A 66 -2.62 6.24 -9.87
C LEU A 66 -3.24 7.38 -9.02
N ALA A 67 -3.82 8.39 -9.67
CA ALA A 67 -4.49 9.50 -8.97
C ALA A 67 -5.70 9.01 -8.15
N SER A 68 -6.57 8.19 -8.75
CA SER A 68 -7.71 7.59 -8.04
C SER A 68 -7.27 6.72 -6.87
N PHE A 69 -6.17 5.97 -7.03
CA PHE A 69 -5.58 5.18 -5.97
C PHE A 69 -5.09 6.06 -4.82
N ILE A 70 -4.40 7.17 -5.10
CA ILE A 70 -3.93 8.09 -4.05
C ILE A 70 -5.12 8.66 -3.26
N ILE A 71 -6.19 9.06 -3.94
CA ILE A 71 -7.42 9.54 -3.28
C ILE A 71 -8.00 8.47 -2.36
N MET A 72 -8.18 7.25 -2.86
CA MET A 72 -8.67 6.12 -2.08
C MET A 72 -7.73 5.77 -0.91
N HIS A 73 -6.42 5.80 -1.14
CA HIS A 73 -5.40 5.49 -0.17
C HIS A 73 -5.47 6.48 1.00
N VAL A 74 -5.49 7.79 0.72
CA VAL A 74 -5.63 8.83 1.73
C VAL A 74 -6.97 8.71 2.48
N TYR A 75 -8.07 8.40 1.78
CA TYR A 75 -9.37 8.18 2.41
C TYR A 75 -9.34 6.99 3.40
N LEU A 76 -8.76 5.86 2.99
CA LEU A 76 -8.69 4.67 3.84
C LEU A 76 -7.72 4.85 5.02
N THR A 77 -6.60 5.55 4.85
CA THR A 77 -5.67 5.82 5.94
C THR A 77 -6.25 6.81 6.95
N THR A 78 -7.20 7.66 6.55
CA THR A 78 -7.85 8.65 7.44
C THR A 78 -9.15 8.17 8.08
N THR A 79 -9.85 7.18 7.51
CA THR A 79 -11.19 6.73 7.97
C THR A 79 -11.17 5.44 8.80
N GLY A 80 -10.01 4.82 9.04
CA GLY A 80 -9.89 3.64 9.90
C GLY A 80 -10.19 3.91 11.38
N HIS A 81 -10.65 2.92 12.15
CA HIS A 81 -11.04 3.07 13.57
C HIS A 81 -9.91 3.53 14.54
N LYS A 82 -8.64 3.55 14.09
CA LYS A 82 -7.50 4.22 14.73
C LYS A 82 -6.57 4.75 13.60
N PRO A 83 -6.92 5.85 12.91
CA PRO A 83 -6.15 6.32 11.75
C PRO A 83 -4.83 6.97 12.17
N LEU A 84 -4.82 7.61 13.36
CA LEU A 84 -3.62 8.13 13.98
C LEU A 84 -2.67 7.03 14.43
N GLY A 85 -3.16 5.88 14.94
CA GLY A 85 -2.29 4.78 15.36
C GLY A 85 -1.49 4.14 14.22
N GLY A 86 -2.08 4.03 13.02
CA GLY A 86 -1.39 3.50 11.84
C GLY A 86 -0.33 4.45 11.26
N ILE A 87 -0.63 5.76 11.23
CA ILE A 87 0.33 6.80 10.77
C ILE A 87 1.43 7.01 11.82
N GLN A 88 1.08 6.95 13.10
CA GLN A 88 2.01 7.08 14.22
C GLN A 88 2.92 5.84 14.31
N ALA A 89 2.44 4.62 14.07
CA ALA A 89 3.31 3.44 13.95
C ALA A 89 4.27 3.52 12.75
N MET A 90 3.87 4.16 11.64
CA MET A 90 4.77 4.42 10.50
C MET A 90 5.81 5.50 10.77
N MET A 91 5.55 6.44 11.68
CA MET A 91 6.42 7.57 12.01
C MET A 91 7.30 7.29 13.24
N ASP A 92 6.76 6.61 14.26
CA ASP A 92 7.41 6.29 15.53
C ASP A 92 8.01 4.86 15.56
N GLY A 93 7.56 3.96 14.67
CA GLY A 93 8.10 2.59 14.57
C GLY A 93 7.64 1.60 15.64
N TRP A 94 6.79 2.04 16.59
CA TRP A 94 6.24 1.21 17.67
C TRP A 94 4.73 1.05 17.51
N ASP A 95 4.26 -0.19 17.53
CA ASP A 95 2.85 -0.58 17.50
C ASP A 95 2.47 -0.96 18.93
N GLU A 96 1.56 -0.23 19.58
CA GLU A 96 1.04 -0.62 20.90
C GLU A 96 0.23 -1.91 20.74
N VAL A 97 0.90 -3.04 20.94
CA VAL A 97 0.25 -4.32 21.12
C VAL A 97 -0.44 -4.24 22.47
N GLU A 98 -1.77 -4.10 22.47
CA GLU A 98 -2.58 -4.31 23.67
C GLU A 98 -2.33 -5.74 24.17
N VAL A 99 -1.43 -5.86 25.14
CA VAL A 99 -1.21 -7.10 25.89
C VAL A 99 -2.48 -7.28 26.71
N ASN A 100 -3.40 -8.10 26.21
CA ASN A 100 -4.59 -8.49 26.95
C ASN A 100 -4.14 -9.04 28.31
N GLY A 101 -4.44 -8.28 29.37
CA GLY A 101 -4.01 -8.51 30.74
C GLY A 101 -4.71 -9.69 31.39
N ASN A 102 -4.54 -10.89 30.84
CA ASN A 102 -5.08 -12.12 31.42
C ASN A 102 -4.00 -13.01 32.04
N SER A 103 -2.74 -12.55 32.09
CA SER A 103 -1.62 -13.30 32.68
C SER A 103 -1.27 -12.89 34.11
N ALA A 104 -1.80 -11.78 34.64
CA ALA A 104 -1.48 -11.30 35.99
C ALA A 104 -2.35 -11.92 37.10
N VAL A 105 -3.42 -12.64 36.73
CA VAL A 105 -4.33 -13.29 37.70
C VAL A 105 -3.95 -14.75 37.93
N ALA A 106 -3.28 -15.40 36.99
CA ALA A 106 -2.84 -16.80 37.14
C ALA A 106 -1.73 -16.96 38.19
N ASP A 107 -0.82 -15.99 38.30
CA ASP A 107 0.31 -16.08 39.23
C ASP A 107 -0.09 -15.86 40.70
N ASN A 108 -1.26 -15.29 41.00
CA ASN A 108 -1.68 -15.01 42.38
C ASN A 108 -2.53 -16.12 43.01
N GLU A 109 -3.08 -17.05 42.22
CA GLU A 109 -3.83 -18.19 42.78
C GLU A 109 -2.92 -19.36 43.18
N GLU A 110 -1.75 -19.52 42.55
CA GLU A 110 -0.83 -20.61 42.86
C GLU A 110 -0.05 -20.37 44.18
N ILE A 111 0.13 -19.11 44.60
CA ILE A 111 0.91 -18.74 45.80
C ILE A 111 0.06 -18.85 47.09
N ASN A 112 -1.27 -18.88 46.99
CA ASN A 112 -2.17 -18.96 48.15
C ASN A 112 -2.66 -20.40 48.45
N GLN A 113 -2.06 -21.40 47.79
CA GLN A 113 -2.36 -22.83 48.00
C GLN A 113 -1.14 -23.66 48.47
N THR A 114 -0.01 -23.02 48.78
CA THR A 114 1.17 -23.64 49.42
C THR A 114 1.46 -23.00 50.77
#